data_AF-A0A914GNG0-F1
#
_entry.id   AF-A0A914GNG0-F1
#
_cell.length_a   1.000
_cell.length_b   1.000
_cell.length_c   1.000
_cell.angle_alpha   90.00
_cell.angle_beta   90.00
_cell.angle_gamma   90.00
#
_symmetry.space_group_name_H-M   'P 1'
#
loop_
_entity.id
_entity.type
_entity.pdbx_description
1 polymer ?
#
loop_
_entity_poly.entity_id
_entity_poly.type
_entity_poly.pdbx_seq_one_letter_code
_entity_poly.pdbx_strand_id
1 'polypeptide(L)'
;MESHSPPGRIHCSESAHKFAQNTGRFEFVSRGLIQIKGKGEMITYFLSRSYKKSIWEIIQKERDENQNSIDGYAELCEGMEEDLIIKDKPVSKACTIT
;
A
#
# COMPACT_ATOMS: atom_id res chain seq x y z
N MET A 1 13.19 -7.79 12.17
CA MET A 1 12.67 -6.47 11.76
C MET A 1 11.34 -6.24 12.46
N GLU A 2 10.36 -7.12 12.23
CA GLU A 2 9.04 -7.06 12.88
C GLU A 2 9.07 -7.22 14.41
N SER A 3 9.87 -8.17 14.93
CA SER A 3 9.98 -8.43 16.39
C SER A 3 10.48 -7.25 17.22
N HIS A 4 11.08 -6.23 16.60
CA HIS A 4 11.58 -5.03 17.26
C HIS A 4 10.70 -3.80 17.00
N SER A 5 9.53 -3.99 16.38
CA SER A 5 8.64 -2.90 15.99
C SER A 5 7.43 -2.84 16.91
N PRO A 6 7.03 -1.63 17.34
CA PRO A 6 5.78 -1.47 18.06
C PRO A 6 4.60 -1.80 17.13
N PRO A 7 3.49 -2.32 17.68
CA PRO A 7 2.28 -2.58 16.90
C PRO A 7 1.77 -1.29 16.25
N GLY A 8 1.21 -1.42 15.04
CA GLY A 8 0.68 -0.29 14.29
C GLY A 8 1.72 0.61 13.62
N ARG A 9 3.00 0.22 13.59
CA ARG A 9 4.04 0.92 12.81
C ARG A 9 4.75 -0.01 11.85
N ILE A 10 4.98 0.48 10.64
CA ILE A 10 5.71 -0.25 9.60
C ILE A 10 7.19 0.10 9.72
N HIS A 11 8.02 -0.92 9.92
CA HIS A 11 9.46 -0.76 10.10
C HIS A 11 10.22 -1.12 8.84
N CYS A 12 11.19 -0.29 8.50
CA CYS A 12 11.95 -0.38 7.26
C CYS A 12 13.45 -0.40 7.56
N SER A 13 14.16 -1.28 6.86
CA SER A 13 15.62 -1.22 6.77
C SER A 13 16.08 0.02 6.03
N GLU A 14 17.34 0.40 6.25
CA GLU A 14 18.01 1.43 5.45
C GLU A 14 17.95 1.16 3.93
N SER A 15 18.13 -0.11 3.52
CA SER A 15 18.02 -0.49 2.11
C SER A 15 16.62 -0.22 1.55
N ALA A 16 15.57 -0.65 2.26
CA ALA A 16 14.19 -0.42 1.85
C ALA A 16 13.87 1.08 1.78
N HIS A 17 14.36 1.85 2.76
CA HIS A 17 14.23 3.30 2.77
C HIS A 17 14.86 3.95 1.53
N LYS A 18 16.08 3.57 1.15
CA LYS A 18 16.76 4.09 -0.05
C LYS A 18 15.98 3.83 -1.33
N PHE A 19 15.48 2.61 -1.53
CA PHE A 19 14.68 2.28 -2.72
C PHE A 19 13.32 3.00 -2.71
N ALA A 20 12.66 3.08 -1.56
CA ALA A 20 11.37 3.73 -1.46
C ALA A 20 11.45 5.25 -1.65
N GLN A 21 12.52 5.91 -1.20
CA GLN A 21 12.74 7.33 -1.45
C GLN A 21 12.77 7.69 -2.93
N ASN A 22 13.30 6.82 -3.79
CA ASN A 22 13.32 7.04 -5.24
C ASN A 22 11.92 7.17 -5.85
N THR A 23 10.88 6.64 -5.19
CA THR A 23 9.50 6.75 -5.67
C THR A 23 8.85 8.09 -5.31
N GLY A 24 9.36 8.80 -4.28
CA GLY A 24 8.77 10.04 -3.78
C GLY A 24 7.37 9.90 -3.16
N ARG A 25 6.87 8.67 -2.97
CA ARG A 25 5.50 8.40 -2.49
C ARG A 25 5.39 8.13 -1.00
N PHE A 26 6.50 8.13 -0.29
CA PHE A 26 6.56 7.68 1.09
C PHE A 26 7.34 8.66 1.94
N GLU A 27 6.86 8.89 3.15
CA GLU A 27 7.51 9.68 4.17
C GLU A 27 7.94 8.78 5.32
N PHE A 28 9.18 8.96 5.75
CA PHE A 28 9.81 8.13 6.76
C PHE A 28 10.33 8.97 7.91
N VAL A 29 10.31 8.37 9.11
CA VAL A 29 10.88 8.95 10.33
C VAL A 29 12.06 8.07 10.75
N SER A 30 13.22 8.69 10.94
CA SER A 30 14.42 7.98 11.41
C SER A 30 14.23 7.49 12.83
N ARG A 31 14.46 6.19 13.06
CA ARG A 31 14.45 5.60 14.41
C ARG A 31 15.84 5.63 15.06
N GLY A 32 16.89 5.71 14.24
CA GLY A 32 18.28 5.65 14.67
C GLY A 32 18.89 4.25 14.51
N LEU A 33 20.05 4.06 15.15
CA LEU A 33 20.81 2.81 15.18
C LEU A 33 20.18 1.84 16.20
N ILE A 34 19.91 0.61 15.77
CA ILE A 34 19.39 -0.46 16.62
C ILE A 34 20.23 -1.72 16.46
N GLN A 35 20.47 -2.38 17.59
CA GLN A 35 21.11 -3.69 17.61
C GLN A 35 20.15 -4.76 17.11
N ILE A 36 20.44 -5.31 15.92
CA ILE A 36 19.71 -6.45 15.35
C ILE A 36 20.56 -7.71 15.56
N LYS A 37 20.01 -8.73 16.23
CA LYS A 37 20.69 -10.01 16.43
C LYS A 37 21.11 -10.60 15.07
N GLY A 38 22.41 -10.86 14.91
CA GLY A 38 22.99 -11.42 13.68
C GLY A 38 23.35 -10.42 12.57
N LYS A 39 22.94 -9.14 12.69
CA LYS A 39 23.35 -8.07 11.76
C LYS A 39 24.20 -6.98 12.40
N GLY A 40 24.20 -6.86 13.73
CA GLY A 40 24.87 -5.78 14.44
C GLY A 40 24.02 -4.52 14.49
N GLU A 41 24.66 -3.37 14.63
CA GLU A 41 24.00 -2.07 14.64
C GLU A 41 23.52 -1.71 13.22
N MET A 42 22.24 -1.39 13.11
CA MET A 42 21.62 -1.07 11.83
C MET A 42 20.74 0.17 11.97
N ILE A 43 20.88 1.10 11.03
CA ILE A 43 19.98 2.26 10.94
C ILE A 43 18.62 1.79 10.44
N THR A 44 17.57 2.20 11.14
CA THR A 44 16.21 1.83 10.76
C THR A 44 15.27 3.02 10.76
N TYR A 45 14.17 2.87 10.03
CA TYR A 45 13.19 3.90 9.77
C TYR A 45 11.79 3.36 10.03
N PHE A 46 10.87 4.24 10.42
CA PHE A 46 9.44 3.94 10.40
C PHE A 46 8.79 4.66 9.23
N LEU A 47 7.84 3.99 8.57
CA LEU A 47 6.97 4.67 7.61
C LEU A 47 5.99 5.54 8.38
N SER A 48 5.99 6.84 8.09
CA SER A 48 5.06 7.80 8.68
C SER A 48 3.82 7.99 7.82
N ARG A 49 4.01 8.15 6.51
CA ARG A 49 2.90 8.41 5.58
C ARG A 49 3.18 7.82 4.20
N SER A 50 2.12 7.43 3.52
CA SER A 50 2.12 6.99 2.13
C SER A 50 1.22 7.93 1.34
N TYR A 51 1.76 8.60 0.34
CA TYR A 51 1.06 9.50 -0.58
C TYR A 51 0.40 8.75 -1.74
N LYS A 52 -0.02 7.51 -1.49
CA LYS A 52 -0.80 6.75 -2.45
C LYS A 52 -2.20 7.35 -2.51
N LYS A 53 -2.69 7.59 -3.72
CA LYS A 53 -4.10 7.88 -3.94
C LYS A 53 -4.89 6.61 -3.66
N SER A 54 -5.94 6.73 -2.86
CA SER A 54 -6.97 5.70 -2.73
C SER A 54 -7.67 5.50 -4.08
N ILE A 55 -8.34 4.38 -4.23
CA ILE A 55 -9.10 4.08 -5.44
C ILE A 55 -10.26 5.05 -5.61
N TRP A 56 -10.87 5.47 -4.50
CA TRP A 56 -11.85 6.56 -4.48
C TRP A 56 -11.32 7.85 -5.10
N GLU A 57 -10.10 8.25 -4.73
CA GLU A 57 -9.44 9.43 -5.31
C GLU A 57 -9.05 9.24 -6.79
N ILE A 58 -8.69 8.02 -7.20
CA ILE A 58 -8.35 7.73 -8.61
C ILE A 58 -9.61 7.79 -9.49
N ILE A 59 -10.74 7.26 -9.00
CA ILE A 59 -12.02 7.21 -9.71
C ILE A 59 -12.79 8.55 -9.57
N GLN A 60 -12.31 9.46 -8.72
CA GLN A 60 -12.95 10.74 -8.39
C GLN A 60 -14.37 10.57 -7.83
N LYS A 61 -14.57 9.52 -7.03
CA LYS A 61 -15.85 9.22 -6.37
C LYS A 61 -15.73 9.50 -4.88
N GLU A 62 -16.79 10.08 -4.30
CA GLU A 62 -16.87 10.30 -2.86
C GLU A 62 -16.97 8.95 -2.12
N ARG A 63 -16.17 8.80 -1.06
CA ARG A 63 -16.16 7.60 -0.21
C ARG A 63 -17.30 7.70 0.80
N ASP A 64 -18.19 6.71 0.81
CA ASP A 64 -19.16 6.56 1.89
C ASP A 64 -18.51 5.80 3.06
N GLU A 65 -18.32 6.45 4.20
CA GLU A 65 -17.55 5.87 5.31
C GLU A 65 -18.23 4.66 5.95
N ASN A 66 -19.56 4.51 5.79
CA ASN A 66 -20.35 3.44 6.39
C ASN A 66 -20.39 2.19 5.50
N GLN A 67 -20.17 2.34 4.20
CA GLN A 67 -20.21 1.22 3.25
C GLN A 67 -18.86 0.90 2.61
N ASN A 68 -17.95 1.88 2.52
CA ASN A 68 -16.75 1.75 1.73
C ASN A 68 -15.47 1.58 2.56
N SER A 69 -14.63 0.67 2.09
CA SER A 69 -13.27 0.48 2.56
C SER A 69 -12.47 1.78 2.43
N ILE A 70 -11.46 1.93 3.28
CA ILE A 70 -10.68 3.17 3.38
C ILE A 70 -9.94 3.52 2.09
N ASP A 71 -9.48 2.51 1.37
CA ASP A 71 -8.65 2.63 0.18
C ASP A 71 -9.35 2.16 -1.10
N GLY A 72 -10.49 1.46 -1.01
CA GLY A 72 -11.32 1.04 -2.14
C GLY A 72 -10.89 -0.27 -2.80
N TYR A 73 -9.89 -0.97 -2.24
CA TYR A 73 -9.39 -2.22 -2.81
C TYR A 73 -10.37 -3.39 -2.64
N ALA A 74 -11.16 -3.40 -1.55
CA ALA A 74 -12.12 -4.48 -1.30
C ALA A 74 -13.21 -4.52 -2.37
N GLU A 75 -13.79 -3.36 -2.67
CA GLU A 75 -14.87 -3.20 -3.66
C GLU A 75 -14.39 -3.50 -5.08
N LEU A 76 -13.15 -3.12 -5.41
CA LEU A 76 -12.57 -3.53 -6.69
C LEU A 76 -12.39 -5.04 -6.78
N CYS A 77 -11.99 -5.69 -5.69
CA CYS A 77 -11.80 -7.13 -5.67
C CYS A 77 -13.15 -7.86 -5.86
N GLU A 78 -14.17 -7.42 -5.14
CA GLU A 78 -15.55 -7.95 -5.27
C GLU A 78 -16.07 -7.78 -6.69
N GLY A 79 -15.93 -6.59 -7.29
CA GLY A 79 -16.37 -6.35 -8.66
C GLY A 79 -15.68 -7.24 -9.70
N MET A 80 -14.39 -7.54 -9.51
CA MET A 80 -13.66 -8.48 -10.38
C MET A 80 -14.19 -9.92 -10.24
N GLU A 81 -14.54 -10.36 -9.04
CA GLU A 81 -15.13 -11.69 -8.83
C GLU A 81 -16.52 -11.78 -9.45
N GLU A 82 -17.36 -10.75 -9.31
CA GLU A 82 -18.67 -10.67 -9.97
C GLU A 82 -18.54 -10.75 -11.50
N ASP A 83 -17.59 -10.03 -12.09
CA ASP A 83 -17.32 -10.08 -13.54
C ASP A 83 -16.87 -11.48 -14.02
N LEU A 84 -16.13 -12.22 -13.19
CA LEU A 84 -15.71 -13.61 -13.50
C LEU A 84 -16.85 -14.62 -13.40
N ILE A 85 -17.88 -14.33 -12.61
CA ILE A 85 -19.09 -15.16 -12.47
C ILE A 85 -20.03 -14.94 -13.66
N ILE A 86 -20.05 -13.71 -14.21
CA ILE A 86 -20.87 -13.33 -15.37
C ILE A 86 -20.11 -13.63 -16.68
N LYS A 87 -19.85 -14.91 -16.98
CA LYS A 87 -19.13 -15.32 -18.21
C LYS A 87 -19.91 -15.12 -19.52
N ASP A 88 -21.15 -14.60 -19.47
CA ASP A 88 -22.08 -14.52 -20.61
C ASP A 88 -22.63 -13.10 -20.87
N LYS A 89 -21.91 -12.04 -20.50
CA LYS A 89 -22.18 -10.68 -21.01
C LYS A 89 -21.08 -10.24 -21.98
N PRO A 90 -21.43 -9.54 -23.06
CA PRO A 90 -20.44 -9.05 -24.01
C PRO A 90 -19.47 -8.13 -23.28
N VAL A 91 -18.19 -8.52 -23.28
CA VAL A 91 -17.10 -7.79 -22.65
C VAL A 91 -17.12 -6.34 -23.15
N SER A 92 -17.29 -5.39 -22.22
CA SER A 92 -17.14 -3.97 -22.50
C SER A 92 -15.78 -3.73 -23.16
N LYS A 93 -15.79 -3.04 -24.31
CA LYS A 93 -14.60 -2.74 -25.15
C LYS A 93 -13.62 -1.74 -24.50
N ALA A 94 -13.36 -1.85 -23.21
CA ALA A 94 -12.38 -1.03 -22.53
C ALA A 94 -11.09 -1.81 -22.37
N CYS A 95 -10.02 -1.27 -22.96
CA CYS A 95 -8.62 -1.67 -22.81
C CYS A 95 -8.22 -2.98 -23.51
N THR A 96 -8.04 -2.92 -24.83
CA THR A 96 -7.03 -3.75 -25.50
C THR A 96 -5.74 -2.92 -25.58
N ILE A 97 -4.67 -3.36 -24.93
CA ILE A 97 -3.34 -2.79 -25.16
C ILE A 97 -2.92 -3.25 -26.56
N THR A 98 -2.78 -2.28 -27.47
CA THR A 98 -2.34 -2.52 -28.85
C THR A 98 -0.84 -2.75 -28.90
#